data_AF-A0A1X7TP96-F1
#
_entry.id   AF-A0A1X7TP96-F1
#
_cell.length_a   1.000
_cell.length_b   1.000
_cell.length_c   1.000
_cell.angle_alpha   90.00
_cell.angle_beta   90.00
_cell.angle_gamma   90.00
#
_symmetry.space_group_name_H-M   'P 1'
#
loop_
_entity.id
_entity.type
_entity.pdbx_description
1 polymer ?
#
loop_
_entity_poly.entity_id
_entity_poly.type
_entity_poly.pdbx_seq_one_letter_code
_entity_poly.pdbx_strand_id
1 'polypeptide(L)' 'MCGAPHYHILVCLKNVPVVGIDHHEEVYSIIQNRITCHIPDSNTSPDLNFLRKKIPNAQVQQILERKYES' A
#
# COMPACT_ATOMS: atom_id res chain seq x y z
N MET A 1 2.51 -12.21 25.74
CA MET A 1 3.14 -11.17 24.88
C MET A 1 2.07 -10.71 23.91
N CYS A 2 1.56 -9.48 24.03
CA CYS A 2 0.67 -8.91 23.01
C CYS A 2 1.56 -8.30 21.92
N GLY A 3 1.44 -8.78 20.69
CA GLY A 3 2.11 -8.17 19.54
C GLY A 3 1.71 -6.70 19.41
N ALA A 4 2.62 -5.87 18.91
CA ALA A 4 2.31 -4.47 18.63
C ALA A 4 1.08 -4.37 17.71
N PRO A 5 0.25 -3.32 17.85
CA PRO A 5 -0.91 -3.10 16.98
C PRO A 5 -0.43 -3.06 15.53
N HIS A 6 -0.96 -3.98 14.73
CA HIS A 6 -0.66 -4.13 13.31
C HIS A 6 -1.94 -3.86 12.52
N TYR A 7 -1.80 -3.12 11.42
CA TYR A 7 -2.91 -2.81 10.53
C TYR A 7 -2.77 -3.64 9.26
N HIS A 8 -3.87 -4.27 8.85
CA HIS A 8 -3.96 -4.90 7.53
C HIS A 8 -4.67 -3.95 6.57
N ILE A 9 -4.02 -3.61 5.46
CA ILE A 9 -4.56 -2.74 4.42
C ILE A 9 -4.61 -3.55 3.12
N LEU A 10 -5.80 -3.60 2.49
CA LEU A 10 -5.97 -4.12 1.14
C LEU A 10 -5.93 -2.93 0.17
N VAL A 11 -4.98 -2.97 -0.78
CA VAL A 11 -4.84 -1.95 -1.82
C VAL A 11 -5.03 -2.61 -3.18
N CYS A 12 -6.02 -2.13 -3.94
CA CYS A 12 -6.17 -2.50 -5.34
C CYS A 12 -5.29 -1.57 -6.18
N LEU A 13 -4.29 -2.12 -6.87
CA LEU A 13 -3.43 -1.38 -7.78
C LEU A 13 -3.88 -1.66 -9.23
N LYS A 14 -3.95 -0.61 -10.04
CA LYS A 14 -4.25 -0.73 -11.47
C LYS A 14 -2.98 -1.11 -12.24
N ASN A 15 -3.11 -1.97 -13.24
CA ASN A 15 -2.03 -2.37 -14.16
C ASN A 15 -0.78 -2.96 -13.48
N VAL A 16 -0.96 -3.70 -12.38
CA VAL A 16 0.13 -4.46 -11.76
C VAL A 16 0.08 -5.94 -12.19
N PRO A 17 1.24 -6.61 -12.28
CA PRO A 17 1.31 -8.02 -12.61
C PRO A 17 0.59 -8.87 -11.54
N VAL A 18 -0.10 -9.91 -12.00
CA VAL A 18 -0.94 -10.82 -11.22
C VAL A 18 -0.19 -12.11 -10.93
N VAL A 19 -0.13 -12.48 -9.65
CA VAL A 19 0.51 -13.71 -9.18
C VAL A 19 -0.14 -14.93 -9.85
N GLY A 20 0.68 -15.80 -10.43
CA GLY A 20 0.22 -17.03 -11.10
C GLY A 20 -0.33 -16.82 -12.52
N ILE A 21 -0.35 -15.58 -13.02
CA ILE A 21 -0.68 -15.25 -14.41
C ILE A 21 0.55 -14.67 -15.09
N ASP A 22 1.09 -13.58 -14.53
CA ASP A 22 2.24 -12.87 -15.10
C ASP A 22 3.57 -13.46 -14.65
N HIS A 23 4.65 -13.07 -15.35
CA HIS A 23 5.99 -13.57 -15.06
C HIS A 23 6.46 -13.23 -13.64
N HIS A 24 7.07 -14.22 -13.00
CA HIS A 24 7.55 -14.09 -11.61
C HIS A 24 8.50 -12.89 -11.43
N GLU A 25 9.38 -12.60 -12.39
CA GLU A 25 10.30 -11.46 -12.31
C GLU A 25 9.57 -10.12 -12.23
N GLU A 26 8.49 -9.94 -13.00
CA GLU A 26 7.71 -8.71 -12.99
C GLU A 26 6.99 -8.53 -11.65
N VAL A 27 6.39 -9.62 -11.16
CA VAL A 27 5.76 -9.68 -9.83
C VAL A 27 6.77 -9.36 -8.72
N TYR A 28 7.93 -10.01 -8.72
CA TYR A 28 8.97 -9.80 -7.72
C TYR A 28 9.53 -8.38 -7.77
N SER A 29 9.70 -7.80 -8.96
CA SER A 29 10.17 -6.42 -9.11
C SER A 29 9.21 -5.43 -8.45
N ILE A 30 7.89 -5.64 -8.59
CA ILE A 30 6.88 -4.77 -7.98
C ILE A 30 6.86 -4.93 -6.47
N ILE A 31 6.92 -6.17 -5.97
CA ILE A 31 6.97 -6.44 -4.53
C ILE A 31 8.20 -5.77 -3.92
N GLN A 32 9.38 -5.98 -4.48
CA GLN A 32 10.62 -5.41 -3.94
C GLN A 32 10.65 -3.88 -4.00
N ASN A 33 10.15 -3.29 -5.09
CA ASN A 33 10.22 -1.84 -5.28
C ASN A 33 9.12 -1.07 -4.54
N ARG A 34 7.96 -1.70 -4.29
CA ARG A 34 6.76 -0.99 -3.81
C ARG A 34 6.20 -1.51 -2.49
N ILE A 35 6.50 -2.75 -2.09
CA ILE A 35 6.07 -3.31 -0.82
C ILE A 35 7.23 -3.24 0.16
N THR A 36 7.10 -2.41 1.19
CA THR A 36 8.09 -2.29 2.26
C THR A 36 7.43 -2.42 3.62
N CYS A 37 8.14 -3.05 4.56
CA CYS A 37 7.77 -3.12 5.97
C CYS A 37 8.04 -1.79 6.70
N HIS A 38 8.79 -0.88 6.05
CA HIS A 38 9.17 0.39 6.66
C HIS A 38 7.97 1.33 6.77
N ILE A 39 7.78 1.94 7.94
CA ILE A 39 6.73 2.95 8.14
C ILE A 39 7.03 4.13 7.22
N PRO A 40 6.13 4.52 6.30
CA PRO A 40 6.41 5.58 5.34
C PRO A 40 6.78 6.89 6.04
N ASP A 41 7.93 7.45 5.65
CA ASP A 41 8.45 8.72 6.17
C ASP A 41 7.85 9.92 5.40
N SER A 42 7.68 11.06 6.08
CA SER A 42 7.10 12.25 5.46
C SER A 42 7.95 12.85 4.35
N ASN A 43 9.27 12.62 4.36
CA ASN A 43 10.17 13.15 3.33
C ASN A 43 10.28 12.21 2.13
N THR A 44 10.29 10.90 2.36
CA THR A 44 10.46 9.91 1.28
C THR A 44 9.16 9.46 0.64
N SER A 45 8.05 9.49 1.38
CA SER A 45 6.75 8.96 0.94
C SER A 45 5.60 9.75 1.57
N PRO A 46 5.50 11.07 1.31
CA PRO A 46 4.54 11.97 1.95
C PRO A 46 3.09 11.51 1.81
N ASP A 47 2.70 10.96 0.65
CA ASP A 47 1.37 10.44 0.39
C ASP A 47 1.02 9.24 1.30
N LEU A 48 1.95 8.28 1.45
CA LEU A 48 1.76 7.12 2.32
C LEU A 48 1.83 7.53 3.80
N ASN A 49 2.70 8.48 4.15
CA ASN A 49 2.78 9.06 5.49
C ASN A 49 1.47 9.77 5.87
N PHE A 50 0.85 10.48 4.92
CA PHE A 50 -0.45 11.11 5.08
C PHE A 50 -1.56 10.08 5.30
N LEU A 51 -1.60 8.99 4.52
CA LEU A 51 -2.55 7.90 4.75
C LEU A 51 -2.38 7.31 6.16
N ARG A 52 -1.15 6.98 6.56
CA ARG A 52 -0.84 6.48 7.91
C ARG A 52 -1.28 7.44 9.03
N LYS A 53 -1.16 8.76 8.83
CA LYS A 53 -1.56 9.77 9.83
C LYS A 53 -3.06 10.08 9.84
N LYS A 54 -3.73 9.99 8.69
CA LYS A 54 -5.12 10.43 8.51
C LYS A 54 -6.14 9.30 8.64
N ILE A 55 -5.72 8.05 8.82
CA ILE A 55 -6.61 6.93 9.12
C ILE A 55 -6.77 6.80 10.65
N PRO A 56 -7.82 7.35 11.29
CA PRO A 56 -8.41 6.71 12.44
C PRO A 56 -9.29 5.57 11.92
N ASN A 57 -8.73 4.36 11.91
CA ASN A 57 -9.40 3.04 11.95
C ASN A 57 -10.58 2.64 11.02
N ALA A 58 -11.13 3.46 10.11
CA ALA A 58 -12.39 3.04 9.46
C ALA A 58 -12.58 3.28 7.94
N GLN A 59 -11.77 4.08 7.25
CA GLN A 59 -12.16 4.53 5.88
C GLN A 59 -11.02 4.53 4.86
N VAL A 60 -10.34 3.40 4.70
CA VAL A 60 -9.28 3.23 3.68
C VAL A 60 -9.85 3.22 2.25
N GLN A 61 -11.06 2.67 2.05
CA GLN A 61 -11.59 2.43 0.70
C GLN A 61 -11.95 3.71 -0.07
N GLN A 62 -12.53 4.73 0.59
CA GLN A 62 -13.08 5.92 -0.09
C GLN A 62 -12.02 6.92 -0.62
N ILE A 63 -10.76 6.83 -0.19
CA ILE A 63 -9.71 7.80 -0.59
C ILE A 63 -8.96 7.30 -1.83
N LEU A 64 -8.74 5.99 -1.95
CA LEU A 64 -8.06 5.42 -3.11
C LEU A 64 -8.89 5.58 -4.38
N GLU A 65 -10.22 5.42 -4.30
CA GLU A 65 -11.14 5.63 -5.41
C GLU A 65 -11.04 7.06 -5.98
N ARG A 66 -10.97 8.08 -5.12
CA ARG A 66 -10.85 9.49 -5.57
C ARG A 66 -9.52 9.86 -6.21
N LYS A 67 -8.42 9.11 -5.97
CA LYS A 67 -7.10 9.46 -6.55
C LYS A 67 -6.85 8.80 -7.92
N TYR A 68 -7.58 7.74 -8.27
CA TYR A 68 -7.40 7.01 -9.54
C TYR A 68 -8.50 7.28 -10.58
N GLU A 69 -9.45 8.16 -10.27
CA GLU A 69 -10.49 8.67 -11.19
C GLU A 69 -10.19 10.08 -11.75
N SER A 70 -9.03 10.67 -11.46
CA SER A 70 -8.64 12.01 -11.95
C SER A 70 -7.32 12.04 -12.70
#